data_AF-R4WUR8-F1
#
_entry.id   AF-R4WUR8-F1
#
_cell.length_a   1.000
_cell.length_b   1.000
_cell.length_c   1.000
_cell.angle_alpha   90.00
_cell.angle_beta   90.00
_cell.angle_gamma   90.00
#
_symmetry.space_group_name_H-M   'P 1'
#
loop_
_entity.id
_entity.type
_entity.pdbx_description
1 polymer ?
#
loop_
_entity_poly.entity_id
_entity_poly.type
_entity_poly.pdbx_seq_one_letter_code
_entity_poly.pdbx_strand_id
1 'polypeptide(L)'
;MTKLDSSLRKEIVNSFRIAIDSEISDDVNKAYHFYVEGLYLAAEVLKKDLSCQDNQLTWRDKWNLIQSAKKTLSRLSVLLGEKETSIDGKPESEEPILPSAPPESQPEAQSPQQSPQTGNIATDESIMMTRYHRRLGLASSALERQN
;
A
#
# COMPACT_ATOMS: atom_id res chain seq x y z
N MET A 1 -5.52 16.01 -24.14
CA MET A 1 -4.73 15.74 -22.92
C MET A 1 -5.26 16.66 -21.83
N THR A 2 -6.35 16.26 -21.17
CA THR A 2 -6.95 17.03 -20.08
C THR A 2 -6.12 16.80 -18.81
N LYS A 3 -5.77 17.89 -18.15
CA LYS A 3 -4.89 17.93 -16.98
C LYS A 3 -5.69 18.54 -15.84
N LEU A 4 -5.65 17.90 -14.67
CA LEU A 4 -6.02 18.55 -13.41
C LEU A 4 -5.41 19.95 -13.40
N ASP A 5 -6.22 20.97 -13.07
CA ASP A 5 -5.73 22.34 -13.00
C ASP A 5 -4.45 22.39 -12.16
N SER A 6 -3.42 22.96 -12.77
CA SER A 6 -2.08 22.96 -12.19
C SER A 6 -2.01 23.72 -10.88
N SER A 7 -2.91 24.70 -10.66
CA SER A 7 -3.02 25.42 -9.38
C SER A 7 -3.53 24.49 -8.29
N LEU A 8 -4.67 23.85 -8.55
CA LEU A 8 -5.34 22.98 -7.58
C LEU A 8 -4.50 21.75 -7.23
N ARG A 9 -3.76 21.21 -8.20
CA ARG A 9 -2.77 20.14 -7.96
C ARG A 9 -1.70 20.59 -6.96
N LYS A 10 -1.17 21.81 -7.12
CA LYS A 10 -0.14 22.36 -6.24
C LYS A 10 -0.69 22.61 -4.85
N GLU A 11 -1.92 23.09 -4.73
CA GLU A 11 -2.59 23.31 -3.45
C GLU A 11 -2.79 22.01 -2.67
N ILE A 12 -3.28 20.94 -3.32
CA ILE A 12 -3.41 19.62 -2.70
C ILE A 12 -2.05 19.10 -2.22
N VAL A 13 -1.04 19.15 -3.08
CA VAL A 13 0.32 18.68 -2.73
C VAL A 13 0.92 19.52 -1.61
N ASN A 14 0.71 20.83 -1.63
CA ASN A 14 1.24 21.73 -0.60
C ASN A 14 0.56 21.48 0.75
N SER A 15 -0.76 21.27 0.78
CA SER A 15 -1.48 20.91 2.02
C SER A 15 -0.92 19.63 2.63
N PHE A 16 -0.78 18.55 1.84
CA PHE A 16 -0.21 17.30 2.37
C PHE A 16 1.25 17.44 2.79
N ARG A 17 2.05 18.24 2.08
CA ARG A 17 3.44 18.53 2.49
C ARG A 17 3.49 19.23 3.84
N ILE A 18 2.70 20.29 4.03
CA ILE A 18 2.65 21.02 5.30
C ILE A 18 2.13 20.14 6.43
N ALA A 19 1.15 19.27 6.15
CA ALA A 19 0.66 18.31 7.12
C ALA A 19 1.77 17.37 7.62
N ILE A 20 2.57 16.83 6.71
CA ILE A 20 3.72 15.95 7.02
C ILE A 20 4.80 16.72 7.79
N ASP A 21 5.14 17.93 7.34
CA ASP A 21 6.15 18.75 8.02
C ASP A 21 5.71 19.09 9.45
N SER A 22 4.41 19.33 9.66
CA SER A 22 3.81 19.61 10.97
C SER A 22 3.77 18.36 11.85
N GLU A 23 3.46 17.19 11.28
CA GLU A 23 3.52 15.89 11.96
C GLU A 23 4.95 15.58 12.45
N ILE A 24 5.96 15.80 11.60
CA ILE A 24 7.37 15.62 11.97
C ILE A 24 7.80 16.62 13.07
N SER A 25 7.17 17.80 13.10
CA SER A 25 7.43 18.83 14.11
C SER A 25 6.58 18.68 15.38
N ASP A 26 5.82 17.58 15.50
CA ASP A 26 4.93 17.25 16.63
C ASP A 26 3.80 18.27 16.86
N ASP A 27 3.45 19.07 15.83
CA ASP A 27 2.29 19.97 15.84
C ASP A 27 1.06 19.22 15.29
N VAL A 28 0.49 18.38 16.17
CA VAL A 28 -0.63 17.48 15.86
C VAL A 28 -1.86 18.22 15.34
N ASN A 29 -2.20 19.38 15.93
CA ASN A 29 -3.38 20.16 15.54
C ASN A 29 -3.23 20.70 14.12
N LYS A 30 -2.04 21.21 13.80
CA LYS A 30 -1.74 21.74 12.46
C LYS A 30 -1.65 20.62 11.44
N ALA A 31 -1.02 19.49 11.78
CA ALA A 31 -0.99 18.31 10.93
C ALA A 31 -2.40 17.82 10.58
N TYR A 32 -3.27 17.68 11.59
CA TYR A 32 -4.67 17.32 11.41
C TYR A 32 -5.39 18.29 10.47
N HIS A 33 -5.28 19.60 10.71
CA HIS A 33 -5.92 20.63 9.90
C HIS A 33 -5.55 20.52 8.42
N PHE A 34 -4.25 20.45 8.10
CA PHE A 34 -3.80 20.36 6.72
C PHE A 34 -4.08 19.02 6.06
N TYR A 35 -4.11 17.91 6.82
CA TYR A 35 -4.55 16.63 6.28
C TYR A 35 -6.03 16.66 5.88
N VAL A 36 -6.90 17.22 6.71
CA VAL A 36 -8.33 17.39 6.41
C VAL A 36 -8.55 18.34 5.23
N GLU A 37 -7.82 19.46 5.18
CA GLU A 37 -7.89 20.41 4.06
C GLU A 37 -7.48 19.75 2.74
N GLY A 38 -6.36 19.02 2.71
CA GLY A 38 -5.92 18.30 1.52
C GLY A 38 -6.92 17.22 1.05
N LEU A 39 -7.56 16.52 1.99
CA LEU A 39 -8.62 15.55 1.69
C LEU A 39 -9.87 16.23 1.12
N TYR A 40 -10.28 17.35 1.69
CA TYR A 40 -11.41 18.14 1.20
C TYR A 40 -11.18 18.59 -0.25
N LEU A 41 -10.01 19.17 -0.54
CA LEU A 41 -9.65 19.61 -1.89
C LEU A 41 -9.63 18.43 -2.89
N ALA A 42 -9.08 17.28 -2.49
CA ALA A 42 -9.09 16.08 -3.33
C ALA A 42 -10.53 15.57 -3.60
N ALA A 43 -11.41 15.63 -2.60
CA ALA A 43 -12.81 15.24 -2.75
C ALA A 43 -13.57 16.20 -3.68
N GLU A 44 -13.38 17.51 -3.55
CA GLU A 44 -14.01 18.51 -4.43
C GLU A 44 -13.57 18.34 -5.88
N VAL A 45 -12.29 18.04 -6.11
CA VAL A 45 -11.76 17.70 -7.44
C VAL A 45 -12.48 16.50 -8.05
N LEU A 46 -12.61 15.41 -7.29
CA LEU A 46 -13.25 14.19 -7.75
C LEU A 46 -14.75 14.38 -7.98
N LYS A 47 -15.44 15.13 -7.12
CA LYS A 47 -16.86 15.48 -7.29
C LYS A 47 -17.09 16.32 -8.54
N LYS A 48 -16.27 17.36 -8.75
CA LYS A 48 -16.36 18.22 -9.94
C LYS A 48 -16.18 17.41 -11.22
N ASP A 49 -15.21 16.51 -11.21
CA ASP A 49 -14.95 15.61 -12.34
C ASP A 49 -16.09 14.62 -12.61
N LEU A 50 -16.80 14.15 -11.57
CA LEU A 50 -18.03 13.35 -11.74
C LEU A 50 -19.20 14.16 -12.31
N SER A 51 -19.30 15.44 -11.96
CA SER A 51 -20.40 16.32 -12.39
C SER A 51 -20.24 16.88 -13.81
N CYS A 52 -19.00 17.01 -14.30
CA CYS A 52 -18.71 17.48 -15.65
C CYS A 52 -18.71 16.29 -16.63
N GLN A 53 -19.56 16.34 -17.67
CA GLN A 53 -19.57 15.33 -18.74
C GLN A 53 -18.21 15.18 -19.46
N ASP A 54 -17.35 16.21 -19.38
CA ASP A 54 -16.05 16.25 -20.05
C ASP A 54 -14.91 15.51 -19.32
N ASN A 55 -15.17 14.82 -18.19
CA ASN A 55 -14.23 13.91 -17.51
C ASN A 55 -12.76 14.41 -17.58
N GLN A 56 -12.51 15.59 -16.99
CA GLN A 56 -11.25 16.30 -17.15
C GLN A 56 -10.05 15.56 -16.53
N LEU A 57 -10.28 14.66 -15.59
CA LEU A 57 -9.25 13.85 -14.97
C LEU A 57 -9.04 12.54 -15.73
N THR A 58 -7.77 12.21 -15.97
CA THR A 58 -7.41 10.89 -16.45
C THR A 58 -7.71 9.83 -15.38
N TRP A 59 -8.00 8.60 -15.79
CA TRP A 59 -8.15 7.47 -14.85
C TRP A 59 -6.99 7.38 -13.85
N ARG A 60 -5.76 7.65 -14.31
CA ARG A 60 -4.56 7.65 -13.48
C ARG A 60 -4.56 8.78 -12.44
N ASP A 61 -5.01 9.98 -12.78
CA ASP A 61 -5.13 11.08 -11.82
C ASP A 61 -6.17 10.74 -10.74
N LYS A 62 -7.33 10.20 -11.13
CA LYS A 62 -8.38 9.77 -10.19
C LYS A 62 -7.85 8.72 -9.23
N TRP A 63 -7.20 7.69 -9.77
CA TRP A 63 -6.59 6.62 -8.96
C TRP A 63 -5.56 7.17 -7.98
N ASN A 64 -4.65 8.04 -8.43
CA ASN A 64 -3.63 8.63 -7.58
C ASN A 64 -4.23 9.48 -6.45
N LEU A 65 -5.26 10.29 -6.74
CA LEU A 65 -5.96 11.08 -5.72
C LEU A 65 -6.60 10.18 -4.66
N ILE A 66 -7.28 9.10 -5.08
CA ILE A 66 -7.91 8.15 -4.17
C ILE A 66 -6.87 7.44 -3.31
N GLN A 67 -5.76 7.00 -3.90
CA GLN A 67 -4.69 6.33 -3.16
C GLN A 67 -4.02 7.27 -2.15
N SER A 68 -3.78 8.52 -2.53
CA SER A 68 -3.28 9.53 -1.60
C SER A 68 -4.27 9.77 -0.46
N ALA A 69 -5.57 9.90 -0.75
CA ALA A 69 -6.60 10.08 0.26
C ALA A 69 -6.65 8.90 1.26
N LYS A 70 -6.57 7.65 0.78
CA LYS A 70 -6.52 6.45 1.64
C LYS A 70 -5.32 6.48 2.59
N LYS A 71 -4.13 6.81 2.07
CA LYS A 71 -2.91 6.92 2.90
C LYS A 71 -3.05 8.02 3.95
N THR A 72 -3.60 9.17 3.57
CA THR A 72 -3.84 10.27 4.49
C THR A 72 -4.84 9.89 5.59
N LEU A 73 -5.93 9.20 5.26
CA LEU A 73 -6.91 8.73 6.25
C LEU A 73 -6.29 7.74 7.24
N SER A 74 -5.46 6.81 6.77
CA SER A 74 -4.72 5.89 7.62
C SER A 74 -3.74 6.61 8.57
N ARG A 75 -3.14 7.73 8.13
CA ARG A 75 -2.30 8.56 8.99
C ARG A 75 -3.11 9.34 10.01
N LEU A 76 -4.25 9.89 9.58
CA LEU A 76 -5.17 10.61 10.47
C LEU A 76 -5.72 9.71 11.58
N SER A 77 -6.07 8.46 11.30
CA SER A 77 -6.54 7.53 12.34
C SER A 77 -5.47 7.29 13.40
N VAL A 78 -4.22 7.09 12.99
CA VAL A 78 -3.08 6.96 13.91
C VAL A 78 -2.86 8.24 14.71
N LEU A 79 -2.92 9.40 14.05
CA LEU A 79 -2.73 10.73 14.66
C LEU A 79 -3.82 11.06 15.69
N LEU A 80 -5.05 10.57 15.50
CA LEU A 80 -6.17 10.74 16.43
C LEU A 80 -6.18 9.69 17.56
N GLY A 81 -5.22 8.76 17.58
CA GLY A 81 -5.17 7.71 18.59
C GLY A 81 -6.22 6.61 18.41
N GLU A 82 -6.90 6.56 17.26
CA GLU A 82 -7.69 5.39 16.88
C GLU A 82 -6.72 4.26 16.52
N LYS A 83 -6.55 3.33 17.47
CA LYS A 83 -5.85 2.06 17.29
C LYS A 83 -6.35 1.44 15.99
N GLU A 84 -5.44 1.29 15.02
CA GLU A 84 -5.65 0.87 13.63
C GLU A 84 -6.91 0.01 13.39
N THR A 85 -8.06 0.62 13.12
CA THR A 85 -9.11 -0.09 12.40
C THR A 85 -8.68 -0.08 10.95
N SER A 86 -8.10 -1.20 10.51
CA SER A 86 -7.73 -1.42 9.11
C SER A 86 -8.94 -1.09 8.23
N ILE A 87 -8.87 0.01 7.47
CA ILE A 87 -9.92 0.45 6.53
C ILE A 87 -10.00 -0.51 5.31
N ASP A 88 -9.16 -1.54 5.28
CA ASP A 88 -9.28 -2.67 4.37
C ASP A 88 -10.22 -3.69 5.00
N GLY A 89 -11.45 -3.76 4.50
CA GLY A 89 -12.56 -4.52 5.06
C GLY A 89 -12.31 -6.03 5.15
N LYS A 90 -11.54 -6.45 6.16
CA LYS A 90 -11.34 -7.84 6.55
C LYS A 90 -11.90 -8.01 7.97
N PRO A 91 -12.84 -8.93 8.19
CA PRO A 91 -13.49 -9.06 9.49
C PRO A 91 -12.48 -9.53 10.54
N GLU A 92 -12.53 -8.87 11.68
CA GLU A 92 -11.81 -9.20 12.90
C GLU A 92 -12.16 -10.63 13.33
N SER A 93 -11.14 -11.44 13.61
CA SER A 93 -11.29 -12.60 14.49
C SER A 93 -10.36 -12.40 15.66
N GLU A 94 -10.98 -12.08 16.79
CA GLU A 94 -10.43 -12.23 18.12
C GLU A 94 -10.04 -13.70 18.35
N GLU A 95 -8.78 -13.97 18.68
CA GLU A 95 -8.39 -14.59 19.95
C GLU A 95 -6.86 -14.79 20.02
N PRO A 96 -6.26 -14.67 21.22
CA PRO A 96 -4.81 -14.79 21.42
C PRO A 96 -4.43 -16.25 21.69
N ILE A 97 -3.77 -16.91 20.74
CA ILE A 97 -3.25 -18.27 20.95
C ILE A 97 -1.72 -18.21 21.04
N LEU A 98 -1.22 -18.37 22.27
CA LEU A 98 0.17 -18.67 22.61
C LEU A 98 0.70 -19.83 21.76
N PRO A 99 1.99 -19.84 21.35
CA PRO A 99 2.54 -20.93 20.56
C PRO A 99 2.74 -22.16 21.44
N SER A 100 1.76 -23.07 21.43
CA SER A 100 1.92 -24.42 21.95
C SER A 100 2.40 -25.32 20.82
N ALA A 101 3.65 -25.76 20.90
CA ALA A 101 4.22 -26.72 19.95
C ALA A 101 3.51 -28.08 20.07
N PRO A 102 3.14 -28.75 18.96
CA PRO A 102 2.74 -30.16 18.99
C PRO A 102 3.87 -31.09 18.49
N PRO A 103 3.79 -32.38 18.85
CA PRO A 103 4.93 -33.29 19.05
C PRO A 103 5.43 -33.98 17.78
N GLU A 104 6.64 -34.53 17.87
CA GLU A 104 7.23 -35.44 16.89
C GLU A 104 6.31 -36.63 16.56
N SER A 105 6.14 -36.91 15.27
CA SER A 105 5.75 -38.23 14.76
C SER A 105 6.19 -38.34 13.29
N GLN A 106 7.15 -39.23 13.01
CA GLN A 106 7.53 -39.65 11.65
C GLN A 106 6.34 -40.37 10.97
N PRO A 107 6.28 -40.43 9.62
CA PRO A 107 6.81 -41.62 8.93
C PRO A 107 7.42 -41.39 7.53
N GLU A 108 8.03 -42.47 7.03
CA GLU A 108 8.89 -42.61 5.86
C GLU A 108 8.18 -42.64 4.48
N ALA A 109 8.95 -42.16 3.48
CA ALA A 109 9.06 -42.55 2.05
C ALA A 109 7.93 -43.26 1.26
N GLN A 110 7.56 -42.70 0.10
CA GLN A 110 7.76 -43.23 -1.29
C GLN A 110 6.81 -42.58 -2.34
N SER A 111 7.35 -42.26 -3.53
CA SER A 111 6.74 -41.61 -4.74
C SER A 111 5.85 -42.58 -5.59
N PRO A 112 5.39 -42.27 -6.83
CA PRO A 112 4.94 -41.04 -7.52
C PRO A 112 3.55 -41.17 -8.23
N GLN A 113 2.99 -40.03 -8.71
CA GLN A 113 2.08 -39.82 -9.88
C GLN A 113 0.73 -39.09 -9.65
N GLN A 114 0.53 -38.13 -10.57
CA GLN A 114 -0.70 -37.53 -11.14
C GLN A 114 -1.40 -36.35 -10.41
N SER A 115 -1.33 -35.23 -11.12
CA SER A 115 -1.91 -33.88 -10.96
C SER A 115 -3.45 -33.84 -11.13
N PRO A 116 -4.15 -32.67 -11.10
CA PRO A 116 -3.79 -31.29 -10.72
C PRO A 116 -4.80 -30.65 -9.74
N GLN A 117 -4.42 -29.96 -8.66
CA GLN A 117 -5.29 -28.92 -8.08
C GLN A 117 -4.64 -28.08 -6.98
N THR A 118 -4.85 -26.77 -7.11
CA THR A 118 -4.96 -25.76 -6.04
C THR A 118 -3.80 -25.56 -5.06
N GLY A 119 -3.23 -24.35 -5.13
CA GLY A 119 -2.73 -23.66 -3.95
C GLY A 119 -1.26 -23.85 -3.60
N ASN A 120 -0.35 -23.62 -4.56
CA ASN A 120 1.04 -23.31 -4.20
C ASN A 120 1.09 -21.91 -3.57
N ILE A 121 0.83 -21.84 -2.27
CA ILE A 121 1.36 -20.76 -1.44
C ILE A 121 2.86 -21.00 -1.43
N ALA A 122 3.56 -20.40 -2.40
CA ALA A 122 5.00 -20.26 -2.29
C ALA A 122 5.26 -19.53 -0.97
N THR A 123 5.81 -20.24 0.01
CA THR A 123 6.22 -19.67 1.29
C THR A 123 7.10 -18.44 1.01
N ASP A 124 7.03 -17.42 1.86
CA ASP A 124 7.80 -16.18 1.69
C ASP A 124 9.29 -16.46 1.45
N GLU A 125 9.82 -17.54 2.04
CA GLU A 125 11.16 -18.06 1.79
C GLU A 125 11.41 -18.44 0.32
N SER A 126 10.47 -19.11 -0.34
CA SER A 126 10.58 -19.48 -1.76
C SER A 126 10.60 -18.23 -2.66
N ILE A 127 9.78 -17.22 -2.34
CA ILE A 127 9.76 -15.95 -3.08
C ILE A 127 11.07 -15.18 -2.86
N MET A 128 11.57 -15.14 -1.63
CA MET A 128 12.85 -14.50 -1.29
C MET A 128 14.03 -15.22 -1.96
N MET A 129 14.06 -16.55 -1.92
CA MET A 129 15.08 -17.36 -2.57
C MET A 129 15.05 -17.19 -4.09
N THR A 130 13.87 -17.11 -4.72
CA THR A 130 13.75 -16.83 -6.15
C THR A 130 14.35 -15.47 -6.51
N ARG A 131 14.08 -14.43 -5.72
CA ARG A 131 14.66 -13.09 -5.91
C ARG A 131 16.18 -13.07 -5.68
N TYR A 132 16.66 -13.86 -4.73
CA TYR A 132 18.09 -14.00 -4.45
C TYR A 132 18.85 -14.66 -5.62
N HIS A 133 18.37 -15.80 -6.10
CA HIS A 133 18.97 -16.50 -7.24
C HIS A 133 18.95 -15.65 -8.52
N ARG A 134 17.88 -14.88 -8.74
CA ARG A 134 17.81 -13.95 -9.88
C ARG A 134 18.88 -12.85 -9.80
N ARG A 135 19.13 -12.30 -8.61
CA ARG A 135 20.19 -11.28 -8.41
C ARG A 135 21.57 -11.87 -8.62
N LEU A 136 21.83 -13.07 -8.09
CA LEU A 136 23.09 -13.77 -8.31
C LEU A 136 23.33 -14.05 -9.79
N GLY A 137 22.34 -14.58 -10.52
CA GLY A 137 22.48 -14.87 -11.95
C GLY A 137 22.79 -13.63 -12.79
N LEU A 138 22.19 -12.47 -12.47
CA LEU A 138 22.51 -11.21 -13.14
C LEU A 138 23.94 -10.75 -12.86
N ALA A 139 24.39 -10.86 -11.61
CA ALA A 139 25.76 -10.50 -11.22
C ALA A 139 26.81 -11.44 -11.87
N SER A 140 26.54 -12.75 -11.90
CA SER A 140 27.40 -13.71 -12.59
C SER A 140 27.45 -13.46 -14.10
N SER A 141 26.31 -13.16 -14.74
CA SER A 141 26.28 -12.85 -16.17
C SER A 141 26.98 -11.53 -16.53
N ALA A 142 27.06 -10.59 -15.59
CA ALA A 142 27.78 -9.33 -15.77
C ALA A 142 29.29 -9.54 -15.70
N LEU A 143 29.75 -10.43 -14.83
CA LEU A 143 31.17 -10.78 -14.70
C LEU A 143 31.68 -11.56 -15.92
N GLU A 144 30.86 -12.44 -16.49
CA GLU A 144 31.20 -13.25 -17.68
C GLU A 144 31.26 -12.43 -18.97
N ARG A 145 30.65 -11.24 -19.01
CA ARG A 145 30.73 -10.28 -20.14
C ARG A 145 31.88 -9.29 -20.04
N GLN A 146 32.66 -9.33 -18.96
CA GLN A 146 33.80 -8.45 -18.72
C GLN A 146 35.17 -9.15 -18.88
N ASN A 147 35.18 -10.47 -19.10
CA ASN A 147 36.34 -11.24 -19.56
C ASN A 147 36.15 -11.65 -21.03
#